data_AF-A0A838RE07-F1
#
_entry.id   AF-A0A838RE07-F1
#
_cell.length_a   1.000
_cell.length_b   1.000
_cell.length_c   1.000
_cell.angle_alpha   90.00
_cell.angle_beta   90.00
_cell.angle_gamma   90.00
#
_symmetry.space_group_name_H-M   'P 1'
#
loop_
_entity.id
_entity.type
_entity.pdbx_description
1 polymer ?
#
loop_
_entity_poly.entity_id
_entity_poly.type
_entity_poly.pdbx_seq_one_letter_code
_entity_poly.pdbx_strand_id
1 'polypeptide(L)'
;MPILRDLMETLAQLGTRHRRRLPFMSPAIERRRPRIVAEDYAARHSIDHTLDRKAELRRLAPTNPEAARRYHQLLSYEVSGLREVVAALESISGGRDWQECIAEHRAEIGRLDIEVAWCSQYLGSWQARPSA
;
A
#
# COMPACT_ATOMS: atom_id res chain seq x y z
N MET A 1 -7.51 -26.34 -10.96
CA MET A 1 -6.93 -24.99 -11.15
C MET A 1 -5.74 -24.80 -10.22
N PRO A 2 -4.55 -25.32 -10.58
CA PRO A 2 -3.33 -25.23 -9.76
C PRO A 2 -2.84 -23.77 -9.61
N ILE A 3 -2.94 -22.96 -10.67
CA ILE A 3 -2.49 -21.56 -10.73
C ILE A 3 -3.14 -20.67 -9.66
N LEU A 4 -4.43 -20.90 -9.38
CA LEU A 4 -5.19 -20.10 -8.42
C LEU A 4 -4.78 -20.42 -6.97
N ARG A 5 -4.29 -21.65 -6.72
CA ARG A 5 -3.77 -22.07 -5.42
C ARG A 5 -2.41 -21.44 -5.15
N ASP A 6 -1.51 -21.51 -6.13
CA ASP A 6 -0.16 -20.94 -6.02
C ASP A 6 -0.18 -19.41 -5.86
N LEU A 7 -1.11 -18.74 -6.56
CA LEU A 7 -1.36 -17.31 -6.37
C LEU A 7 -1.83 -17.01 -4.94
N MET A 8 -2.83 -17.74 -4.44
CA MET A 8 -3.35 -17.54 -3.09
C MET A 8 -2.29 -17.80 -2.03
N GLU A 9 -1.40 -18.75 -2.25
CA GLU A 9 -0.31 -19.08 -1.35
C GLU A 9 0.78 -17.99 -1.38
N THR A 10 1.12 -17.49 -2.56
CA THR A 10 2.05 -16.35 -2.72
C THR A 10 1.50 -15.08 -2.07
N LEU A 11 0.21 -14.79 -2.28
CA LEU A 11 -0.46 -13.64 -1.66
C LEU A 11 -0.63 -13.81 -0.14
N ALA A 12 -0.84 -15.04 0.35
CA ALA A 12 -0.85 -15.32 1.79
C ALA A 12 0.55 -15.16 2.42
N GLN A 13 1.61 -15.52 1.71
CA GLN A 13 3.00 -15.30 2.14
C GLN A 13 3.36 -13.80 2.14
N LEU A 14 2.93 -13.05 1.13
CA LEU A 14 3.09 -11.60 1.09
C LEU A 14 2.26 -10.91 2.18
N GLY A 15 1.01 -11.34 2.38
CA GLY A 15 0.11 -10.84 3.42
C GLY A 15 0.60 -11.15 4.83
N THR A 16 1.26 -12.28 5.08
CA THR A 16 1.89 -12.57 6.38
C THR A 16 3.16 -11.74 6.59
N ARG A 17 4.00 -11.60 5.56
CA ARG A 17 5.22 -10.78 5.59
C ARG A 17 4.94 -9.28 5.77
N HIS A 18 3.85 -8.80 5.19
CA HIS A 18 3.48 -7.38 5.20
C HIS A 18 2.19 -7.09 5.99
N ARG A 19 1.73 -8.00 6.86
CA ARG A 19 0.48 -7.87 7.63
C ARG A 19 0.38 -6.59 8.46
N ARG A 20 1.54 -6.05 8.86
CA ARG A 20 1.67 -4.78 9.61
C ARG A 20 2.00 -3.57 8.72
N ARG A 21 2.20 -3.77 7.41
CA ARG A 21 2.75 -2.79 6.46
C ARG A 21 1.84 -2.50 5.26
N LEU A 22 0.91 -3.39 4.90
CA LEU A 22 0.02 -3.24 3.74
C LEU A 22 -1.42 -3.66 4.07
N PRO A 23 -2.18 -2.86 4.84
CA PRO A 23 -3.55 -3.21 5.23
C PRO A 23 -4.55 -3.20 4.04
N PHE A 24 -4.23 -2.56 2.92
CA PHE A 24 -5.13 -2.31 1.79
C PHE A 24 -5.18 -3.44 0.73
N MET A 25 -4.38 -4.49 0.89
CA MET A 25 -4.29 -5.58 -0.10
C MET A 25 -5.40 -6.65 -0.01
N SER A 26 -6.12 -6.71 1.11
CA SER A 26 -7.15 -7.73 1.38
C SER A 26 -8.48 -7.65 0.59
N PRO A 27 -9.00 -6.49 0.12
CA PRO A 27 -10.41 -6.42 -0.29
C PRO A 27 -10.78 -7.23 -1.55
N ALA A 28 -9.86 -7.43 -2.49
CA ALA A 28 -10.18 -8.05 -3.77
C ALA A 28 -10.30 -9.59 -3.70
N ILE A 29 -9.59 -10.22 -2.77
CA ILE A 29 -9.48 -11.69 -2.66
C ILE A 29 -10.46 -12.27 -1.65
N GLU A 30 -10.79 -11.50 -0.61
CA GLU A 30 -11.64 -11.95 0.50
C GLU A 30 -13.14 -12.03 0.15
N ARG A 31 -13.59 -11.37 -0.92
CA ARG A 31 -15.00 -11.38 -1.41
C ARG A 31 -15.58 -12.77 -1.74
N ARG A 32 -14.78 -13.84 -1.69
CA ARG A 32 -15.21 -15.22 -2.02
C ARG A 32 -15.29 -16.19 -0.84
N ARG A 33 -15.17 -15.77 0.43
CA ARG A 33 -15.25 -16.69 1.59
C ARG A 33 -16.31 -16.31 2.64
N PRO A 34 -17.34 -17.15 2.89
CA PRO A 34 -18.44 -16.84 3.81
C PRO A 34 -18.11 -16.97 5.33
N ARG A 35 -16.84 -17.08 5.73
CA ARG A 35 -16.43 -17.17 7.16
C ARG A 35 -15.77 -15.90 7.72
N ILE A 36 -15.65 -14.83 6.93
CA ILE A 36 -14.93 -13.60 7.25
C ILE A 36 -15.94 -12.47 7.49
N VAL A 37 -16.56 -12.40 8.67
CA VAL A 37 -17.47 -11.27 9.00
C VAL A 37 -16.98 -10.51 10.23
N ALA A 38 -16.45 -11.20 11.24
CA ALA A 38 -15.84 -10.56 12.40
C ALA A 38 -14.40 -10.08 12.12
N GLU A 39 -13.60 -10.88 11.41
CA GLU A 39 -12.24 -10.47 10.99
C GLU A 39 -12.28 -9.35 9.94
N ASP A 40 -13.30 -9.34 9.08
CA ASP A 40 -13.53 -8.30 8.06
C ASP A 40 -13.87 -6.94 8.70
N TYR A 41 -14.63 -6.94 9.80
CA TYR A 41 -14.96 -5.72 10.53
C TYR A 41 -13.73 -5.11 11.21
N ALA A 42 -12.90 -5.93 11.87
CA ALA A 42 -11.66 -5.47 12.49
C ALA A 42 -10.61 -5.05 11.44
N ALA A 43 -10.52 -5.76 10.31
CA ALA A 43 -9.64 -5.41 9.21
C ALA A 43 -10.09 -4.10 8.54
N ARG A 44 -11.38 -3.93 8.24
CA ARG A 44 -11.94 -2.69 7.69
C ARG A 44 -11.73 -1.50 8.62
N HIS A 45 -12.01 -1.63 9.91
CA HIS A 45 -11.76 -0.55 10.88
C HIS A 45 -10.28 -0.24 11.08
N SER A 46 -9.41 -1.24 10.99
CA SER A 46 -7.96 -1.04 11.01
C SER A 46 -7.48 -0.33 9.73
N ILE A 47 -8.07 -0.65 8.57
CA ILE A 47 -7.80 0.01 7.29
C ILE A 47 -8.28 1.47 7.35
N ASP A 48 -9.51 1.71 7.76
CA ASP A 48 -10.10 3.06 7.86
C ASP A 48 -9.29 3.94 8.83
N HIS A 49 -8.94 3.42 10.01
CA HIS A 49 -8.06 4.14 10.94
C HIS A 49 -6.65 4.38 10.37
N THR A 50 -6.14 3.49 9.53
CA THR A 50 -4.84 3.69 8.86
C THR A 50 -4.93 4.74 7.75
N LEU A 51 -6.03 4.76 6.99
CA LEU A 51 -6.31 5.76 5.95
C LEU A 51 -6.52 7.15 6.56
N ASP A 52 -7.28 7.26 7.64
CA ASP A 52 -7.46 8.51 8.39
C ASP A 52 -6.13 9.03 8.93
N ARG A 53 -5.31 8.13 9.49
CA ARG A 53 -3.98 8.49 9.98
C ARG A 53 -3.03 8.90 8.84
N LYS A 54 -3.15 8.29 7.67
CA LYS A 54 -2.39 8.65 6.46
C LYS A 54 -2.79 10.03 5.95
N ALA A 55 -4.09 10.32 5.85
CA ALA A 55 -4.61 11.61 5.44
C ALA A 55 -4.18 12.73 6.40
N GLU A 56 -4.22 12.45 7.71
CA GLU A 56 -3.75 13.39 8.73
C GLU A 56 -2.24 13.65 8.63
N LEU A 57 -1.45 12.59 8.42
CA LEU A 57 0.00 12.72 8.18
C LEU A 57 0.30 13.56 6.92
N ARG A 58 -0.46 13.36 5.83
CA ARG A 58 -0.35 14.18 4.62
C ARG A 58 -0.65 15.64 4.89
N ARG A 59 -1.73 15.92 5.63
CA ARG A 59 -2.16 17.28 5.98
C ARG A 59 -1.11 18.02 6.81
N LEU A 60 -0.45 17.31 7.73
CA LEU A 60 0.56 17.86 8.63
C LEU A 60 1.97 17.92 8.02
N ALA A 61 2.26 17.14 6.96
CA ALA A 61 3.59 17.07 6.37
C ALA A 61 4.21 18.44 5.99
N PRO A 62 3.48 19.43 5.44
CA PRO A 62 4.07 20.72 5.09
C PRO A 62 4.54 21.54 6.31
N THR A 63 3.91 21.36 7.48
CA THR A 63 4.14 22.18 8.68
C THR A 63 4.86 21.44 9.80
N ASN A 64 4.97 20.11 9.71
CA ASN A 64 5.61 19.27 10.73
C ASN A 64 6.60 18.28 10.07
N PRO A 65 7.92 18.40 10.30
CA PRO A 65 8.93 17.53 9.69
C PRO A 65 8.90 16.09 10.22
N GLU A 66 8.36 15.84 11.41
CA GLU A 66 8.14 14.47 11.90
C GLU A 66 6.96 13.80 11.18
N ALA A 67 5.87 14.54 10.97
CA ALA A 67 4.73 14.06 10.19
C ALA A 67 5.15 13.76 8.74
N ALA A 68 5.93 14.64 8.11
CA ALA A 68 6.49 14.41 6.78
C ALA A 68 7.36 13.15 6.70
N ARG A 69 8.23 12.91 7.70
CA ARG A 69 9.07 11.69 7.76
C ARG A 69 8.22 10.43 7.88
N ARG A 70 7.23 10.43 8.77
CA ARG A 70 6.33 9.28 8.96
C ARG A 70 5.47 9.04 7.72
N TYR A 71 4.97 10.10 7.09
CA TYR A 71 4.19 10.01 5.86
C TYR A 71 5.03 9.43 4.71
N HIS A 72 6.23 9.96 4.50
CA HIS A 72 7.19 9.45 3.52
C HIS A 72 7.53 7.97 3.75
N GLN A 73 7.78 7.58 5.01
CA GLN A 73 8.06 6.20 5.37
C GLN A 73 6.87 5.28 5.05
N LEU A 74 5.64 5.70 5.37
CA LEU A 74 4.43 4.96 5.05
C LEU A 74 4.29 4.77 3.53
N LEU A 75 4.34 5.86 2.76
CA LEU A 75 4.26 5.82 1.30
C LEU A 75 5.33 4.90 0.68
N SER A 76 6.56 4.95 1.20
CA SER A 76 7.66 4.10 0.72
C SER A 76 7.36 2.61 0.93
N TYR A 77 6.75 2.25 2.06
CA TYR A 77 6.32 0.86 2.30
C TYR A 77 5.19 0.45 1.37
N GLU A 78 4.22 1.32 1.13
CA GLU A 78 3.10 1.04 0.23
C GLU A 78 3.57 0.80 -1.21
N VAL A 79 4.43 1.70 -1.72
CA VAL A 79 5.03 1.57 -3.06
C VAL A 79 5.84 0.29 -3.17
N SER A 80 6.69 -0.02 -2.18
CA SER A 80 7.47 -1.25 -2.17
C SER A 80 6.57 -2.48 -2.21
N GLY A 81 5.51 -2.49 -1.40
CA GLY A 81 4.54 -3.58 -1.35
C GLY A 81 3.82 -3.76 -2.68
N LEU A 82 3.28 -2.68 -3.25
CA LEU A 82 2.58 -2.73 -4.53
C LEU A 82 3.49 -3.19 -5.68
N ARG A 83 4.77 -2.79 -5.68
CA ARG A 83 5.75 -3.28 -6.65
C ARG A 83 5.99 -4.79 -6.53
N GLU A 84 6.12 -5.31 -5.31
CA GLU A 84 6.24 -6.76 -5.07
C GLU A 84 4.99 -7.51 -5.57
N VAL A 85 3.81 -6.95 -5.35
CA VAL A 85 2.54 -7.52 -5.83
C VAL A 85 2.48 -7.53 -7.34
N VAL A 86 2.75 -6.41 -7.98
CA VAL A 86 2.76 -6.32 -9.45
C VAL A 86 3.75 -7.32 -10.04
N ALA A 87 4.95 -7.44 -9.47
CA ALA A 87 5.94 -8.42 -9.92
C ALA A 87 5.43 -9.87 -9.75
N ALA A 88 4.77 -10.19 -8.64
CA ALA A 88 4.15 -11.50 -8.44
C ALA A 88 3.01 -11.76 -9.43
N LEU A 89 2.15 -10.77 -9.68
CA LEU A 89 1.07 -10.87 -10.67
C LEU A 89 1.63 -11.08 -12.08
N GLU A 90 2.70 -10.38 -12.46
CA GLU A 90 3.35 -10.49 -13.76
C GLU A 90 4.02 -11.86 -13.99
N SER A 91 4.48 -12.51 -12.92
CA SER A 91 5.07 -13.86 -12.99
C SER A 91 4.06 -14.97 -13.33
N ILE A 92 2.75 -14.66 -13.26
CA ILE A 92 1.67 -15.60 -13.49
C ILE A 92 1.01 -15.29 -14.83
N SER A 93 0.83 -16.32 -15.66
CA SER A 93 0.05 -16.19 -16.90
C SER A 93 -1.42 -15.96 -16.58
N GLY A 94 -1.95 -14.79 -16.96
CA GLY A 94 -3.33 -14.38 -16.71
C GLY A 94 -4.02 -13.84 -17.97
N GLY A 95 -5.36 -13.85 -17.94
CA GLY A 95 -6.21 -13.30 -19.00
C GLY A 95 -6.34 -11.77 -18.95
N ARG A 96 -7.27 -11.22 -19.72
CA ARG A 96 -7.48 -9.76 -19.83
C ARG A 96 -7.71 -9.07 -18.47
N ASP A 97 -8.60 -9.59 -17.63
CA ASP A 97 -8.90 -9.03 -16.31
C ASP A 97 -7.65 -8.96 -15.41
N TRP A 98 -6.69 -9.86 -15.64
CA TRP A 98 -5.40 -9.87 -14.94
C TRP A 98 -4.51 -8.71 -15.36
N GLN A 99 -4.46 -8.44 -16.67
CA GLN A 99 -3.72 -7.32 -17.23
C GLN A 99 -4.33 -5.97 -16.78
N GLU A 100 -5.66 -5.89 -16.70
CA GLU A 100 -6.35 -4.72 -16.16
C GLU A 100 -6.01 -4.51 -14.68
N CYS A 101 -6.03 -5.57 -13.86
CA CYS A 101 -5.60 -5.51 -12.46
C CYS A 101 -4.13 -5.02 -12.31
N ILE A 102 -3.20 -5.56 -13.11
CA ILE A 102 -1.80 -5.11 -13.12
C ILE A 102 -1.71 -3.62 -13.49
N ALA A 103 -2.46 -3.19 -14.51
CA ALA A 103 -2.47 -1.79 -14.95
C ALA A 103 -2.99 -0.84 -13.85
N GLU A 104 -4.04 -1.22 -13.12
CA GLU A 104 -4.55 -0.45 -11.99
C GLU A 104 -3.50 -0.28 -10.88
N HIS A 105 -2.82 -1.37 -10.51
CA HIS A 105 -1.78 -1.33 -9.48
C HIS A 105 -0.56 -0.50 -9.94
N ARG A 106 -0.18 -0.58 -11.21
CA ARG A 106 0.87 0.28 -11.79
C ARG A 106 0.47 1.76 -11.77
N ALA A 107 -0.78 2.09 -12.07
CA ALA A 107 -1.29 3.46 -11.99
C ALA A 107 -1.28 3.98 -10.54
N GLU A 108 -1.63 3.13 -9.57
CA GLU A 108 -1.55 3.48 -8.15
C GLU A 108 -0.09 3.70 -7.68
N ILE A 109 0.84 2.83 -8.08
CA ILE A 109 2.28 3.04 -7.82
C ILE A 109 2.72 4.40 -8.35
N GLY A 110 2.34 4.75 -9.58
CA GLY A 110 2.67 6.04 -10.18
C GLY A 110 2.14 7.24 -9.38
N ARG A 111 0.90 7.15 -8.85
CA ARG A 111 0.34 8.19 -7.96
C ARG A 111 1.13 8.31 -6.66
N LEU A 112 1.45 7.19 -6.02
CA LEU A 112 2.19 7.17 -4.76
C LEU A 112 3.64 7.65 -4.93
N ASP A 113 4.30 7.33 -6.05
CA ASP A 113 5.65 7.82 -6.36
C ASP A 113 5.70 9.36 -6.45
N ILE A 114 4.66 9.99 -7.02
CA ILE A 114 4.53 11.46 -7.03
C ILE A 114 4.45 12.00 -5.60
N GLU A 115 3.70 11.33 -4.72
CA GLU A 115 3.57 11.74 -3.32
C GLU A 115 4.85 11.54 -2.50
N VAL A 116 5.58 10.45 -2.77
CA VAL A 116 6.91 10.24 -2.19
C VAL A 116 7.83 11.38 -2.59
N ALA A 117 7.91 11.70 -3.89
CA ALA A 117 8.75 12.78 -4.40
C ALA A 117 8.36 14.14 -3.79
N TRP A 118 7.06 14.43 -3.69
CA TRP A 118 6.54 15.61 -2.99
C TRP A 118 7.04 15.65 -1.54
N CYS A 119 6.88 14.57 -0.78
CA CYS A 119 7.37 14.49 0.60
C CYS A 119 8.90 14.68 0.73
N SER A 120 9.68 14.08 -0.17
CA SER A 120 11.14 14.21 -0.16
C SER A 120 11.58 15.66 -0.36
N GLN A 121 10.89 16.42 -1.22
CA GLN A 121 11.15 17.85 -1.43
C GLN A 121 10.93 18.66 -0.14
N TYR A 122 9.82 18.43 0.59
CA TYR A 122 9.60 19.12 1.87
C TYR A 122 10.65 18.76 2.91
N LEU A 123 10.98 17.47 3.03
CA LEU A 123 12.01 17.03 3.97
C LEU A 123 13.38 17.67 3.66
N GLY A 124 13.74 17.79 2.39
CA GLY A 124 14.93 18.54 1.96
C GLY A 124 14.87 20.01 2.36
N SER A 125 13.71 20.67 2.19
CA SER A 125 13.53 22.08 2.57
C SER A 125 13.65 22.32 4.08
N TRP A 126 13.23 21.36 4.91
CA TRP A 126 13.38 21.42 6.37
C TRP A 126 14.82 21.20 6.81
N GLN A 127 15.58 20.33 6.12
CA GLN A 127 17.00 20.10 6.39
C GLN A 127 17.89 21.28 5.98
N ALA A 128 17.48 22.03 4.94
CA ALA A 128 18.21 23.21 4.47
C ALA A 128 17.93 24.49 5.27
N ARG A 129 16.94 24.48 6.19
CA ARG A 129 16.68 25.62 7.08
C ARG A 129 17.78 25.68 8.15
N PRO A 130 18.53 26.78 8.27
CA PRO A 130 19.50 26.93 9.35
C PRO A 130 18.77 26.89 10.68
N SER A 131 19.29 26.09 11.61
CA SER A 131 18.89 26.10 13.02
C SER A 131 19.05 27.54 13.54
N ALA A 132 17.95 28.21 13.85
CA ALA A 132 17.96 29.51 14.50
C ALA A 132 18.43 29.40 15.95
#